data_AF-A0A2S2NCK8-F1
#
_entry.id   AF-A0A2S2NCK8-F1
#
_cell.length_a   1.000
_cell.length_b   1.000
_cell.length_c   1.000
_cell.angle_alpha   90.00
_cell.angle_beta   90.00
_cell.angle_gamma   90.00
#
_symmetry.space_group_name_H-M   'P 1'
#
loop_
_entity.id
_entity.type
_entity.pdbx_description
1 polymer ?
#
loop_
_entity_poly.entity_id
_entity_poly.type
_entity_poly.pdbx_seq_one_letter_code
_entity_poly.pdbx_strand_id
1 'polypeptide(L)'
;AKQNYTDNLLKIPKKKVLESLVELKHTSLAGNIHNIGCDPFSVHYWTNHQLLIYRDLHKEYCRLSVDATGSLVKKLKRTSLNLISGDIFLYEAVVSQGFGHFPVSQMISERHDTITISFWLDLWIKSGANPPNEAVSDYSKALVGAMCRSFCSSDLRTYVNNCFSNLNGSTCDIPPCFIRIDVSHMIKLFCRLKILNGIRNKRLKEFYVR
;
A
#
# COMPACT_ATOMS: atom_id res chain seq x y z
N ALA A 1 -19.92 -25.04 -5.58
CA ALA A 1 -19.60 -25.78 -4.34
C ALA A 1 -18.74 -24.96 -3.37
N LYS A 2 -17.48 -24.59 -3.70
CA LYS A 2 -16.60 -23.82 -2.80
C LYS A 2 -17.12 -22.41 -2.42
N GLN A 3 -17.57 -21.59 -3.39
CA GLN A 3 -18.01 -20.23 -3.09
C GLN A 3 -19.25 -20.18 -2.17
N ASN A 4 -20.28 -20.99 -2.46
CA ASN A 4 -21.48 -21.06 -1.61
C ASN A 4 -21.15 -21.50 -0.17
N TYR A 5 -20.17 -22.39 0.02
CA TYR A 5 -19.70 -22.77 1.36
C TYR A 5 -19.05 -21.57 2.07
N THR A 6 -18.18 -20.83 1.38
CA THR A 6 -17.54 -19.61 1.91
C THR A 6 -18.57 -18.52 2.21
N ASP A 7 -19.55 -18.31 1.34
CA ASP A 7 -20.60 -17.29 1.51
C ASP A 7 -21.47 -17.60 2.74
N ASN A 8 -21.78 -18.89 2.96
CA ASN A 8 -22.48 -19.37 4.15
C ASN A 8 -21.64 -19.20 5.42
N LEU A 9 -20.34 -19.52 5.37
CA LEU A 9 -19.40 -19.33 6.48
C LEU A 9 -19.27 -17.85 6.87
N LEU A 10 -19.19 -16.97 5.87
CA LEU A 10 -19.08 -15.52 6.04
C LEU A 10 -20.44 -14.85 6.32
N LYS A 11 -21.54 -15.62 6.38
CA LYS A 11 -22.91 -15.15 6.60
C LYS A 11 -23.32 -13.99 5.68
N ILE A 12 -22.88 -14.02 4.42
CA ILE A 12 -23.15 -12.93 3.47
C ILE A 12 -24.64 -13.01 3.06
N PRO A 13 -25.50 -12.10 3.53
CA PRO A 13 -26.95 -12.26 3.39
C PRO A 13 -27.46 -11.84 2.00
N LYS A 14 -26.64 -11.12 1.23
CA LYS A 14 -26.99 -10.57 -0.08
C LYS A 14 -25.93 -10.87 -1.12
N LYS A 15 -26.33 -11.30 -2.32
CA LYS A 15 -25.42 -11.48 -3.48
C LYS A 15 -24.79 -10.18 -4.00
N LYS A 16 -25.13 -9.03 -3.41
CA LYS A 16 -24.59 -7.72 -3.77
C LYS A 16 -23.48 -7.35 -2.80
N VAL A 17 -22.23 -7.39 -3.29
CA VAL A 17 -21.00 -7.17 -2.51
C VAL A 17 -21.02 -5.83 -1.78
N LEU A 18 -21.37 -4.74 -2.46
CA LEU A 18 -21.38 -3.39 -1.88
C LEU A 18 -22.39 -3.24 -0.74
N GLU A 19 -23.63 -3.70 -0.93
CA GLU A 19 -24.65 -3.66 0.13
C GLU A 19 -24.20 -4.49 1.35
N SER A 20 -23.53 -5.61 1.12
CA SER A 20 -23.00 -6.44 2.21
C SER A 20 -21.84 -5.76 2.95
N LEU A 21 -20.96 -5.06 2.24
CA LEU A 21 -19.88 -4.28 2.88
C LEU A 21 -20.41 -3.13 3.72
N VAL A 22 -21.46 -2.44 3.24
CA VAL A 22 -22.14 -1.38 4.00
C VAL A 22 -22.78 -1.97 5.26
N GLU A 23 -23.49 -3.10 5.14
CA GLU A 23 -24.06 -3.81 6.29
C GLU A 23 -22.98 -4.18 7.31
N LEU A 24 -21.89 -4.81 6.87
CA LEU A 24 -20.79 -5.22 7.76
C LEU A 24 -20.14 -4.01 8.46
N LYS A 25 -19.94 -2.90 7.74
CA LYS A 25 -19.39 -1.65 8.29
C LYS A 25 -20.25 -1.07 9.41
N HIS A 26 -21.57 -1.27 9.39
CA HIS A 26 -22.48 -0.75 10.40
C HIS A 26 -22.95 -1.80 11.42
N THR A 27 -22.42 -3.04 11.33
CA THR A 27 -22.79 -4.15 12.22
C THR A 27 -21.54 -4.84 12.79
N SER A 28 -21.24 -6.06 12.36
CA SER A 28 -20.22 -6.95 12.93
C SER A 28 -18.78 -6.47 12.74
N LEU A 29 -18.51 -5.62 11.75
CA LEU A 29 -17.20 -5.03 11.48
C LEU A 29 -17.20 -3.51 11.65
N ALA A 30 -18.11 -3.00 12.49
CA ALA A 30 -18.13 -1.60 12.87
C ALA A 30 -16.80 -1.16 13.47
N GLY A 31 -16.26 -0.06 12.96
CA GLY A 31 -14.92 0.45 13.33
C GLY A 31 -13.74 -0.26 12.65
N ASN A 32 -13.97 -1.33 11.88
CA ASN A 32 -12.91 -2.01 11.12
C ASN A 32 -12.91 -1.63 9.64
N ILE A 33 -14.08 -1.29 9.07
CA ILE A 33 -14.22 -0.79 7.70
C ILE A 33 -14.41 0.73 7.77
N HIS A 34 -13.46 1.48 7.22
CA HIS A 34 -13.40 2.93 7.38
C HIS A 34 -13.98 3.68 6.19
N ASN A 35 -13.73 3.20 4.98
CA ASN A 35 -14.23 3.82 3.75
C ASN A 35 -14.71 2.78 2.75
N ILE A 36 -15.76 3.11 1.99
CA ILE A 36 -16.29 2.28 0.89
C ILE A 36 -16.58 3.20 -0.30
N GLY A 37 -15.89 2.98 -1.41
CA GLY A 37 -16.16 3.56 -2.74
C GLY A 37 -16.91 2.56 -3.63
N CYS A 38 -17.85 3.05 -4.44
CA CYS A 38 -18.68 2.23 -5.31
C CYS A 38 -18.18 2.22 -6.77
N ASP A 39 -17.91 3.39 -7.34
CA ASP A 39 -17.47 3.56 -8.72
C ASP A 39 -16.51 4.76 -8.85
N PRO A 40 -15.18 4.55 -8.81
CA PRO A 40 -14.49 3.25 -8.71
C PRO A 40 -14.70 2.56 -7.35
N PHE A 41 -14.63 1.22 -7.33
CA PHE A 41 -14.68 0.44 -6.10
C PHE A 41 -13.42 0.67 -5.27
N SER A 42 -13.61 0.92 -3.98
CA SER A 42 -12.54 0.88 -3.00
C SER A 42 -13.07 0.52 -1.62
N VAL A 43 -12.24 -0.10 -0.78
CA VAL A 43 -12.54 -0.37 0.62
C VAL A 43 -11.28 -0.13 1.43
N HIS A 44 -11.34 0.73 2.43
CA HIS A 44 -10.24 0.94 3.38
C HIS A 44 -10.60 0.24 4.68
N TYR A 45 -9.71 -0.58 5.21
CA TYR A 45 -9.98 -1.34 6.42
C TYR A 45 -8.73 -1.57 7.26
N TRP A 46 -8.92 -1.50 8.57
CA TRP A 46 -7.95 -1.84 9.61
C TRP A 46 -8.70 -1.93 10.93
N THR A 47 -8.19 -2.71 11.86
CA THR A 47 -8.76 -2.88 13.20
C THR A 47 -8.10 -1.94 14.20
N ASN A 48 -8.78 -1.68 15.31
CA ASN A 48 -8.15 -0.98 16.44
C ASN A 48 -6.94 -1.75 17.00
N HIS A 49 -6.94 -3.08 16.91
CA HIS A 49 -5.80 -3.89 17.34
C HIS A 49 -4.57 -3.64 16.46
N GLN A 50 -4.75 -3.52 15.15
CA GLN A 50 -3.66 -3.14 14.22
C GLN A 50 -3.09 -1.75 14.53
N LEU A 51 -3.95 -0.77 14.87
CA LEU A 51 -3.50 0.56 15.31
C LEU A 51 -2.70 0.50 16.61
N LEU A 52 -3.15 -0.30 17.59
CA LEU A 52 -2.44 -0.47 18.86
C LEU A 52 -1.08 -1.13 18.65
N ILE A 53 -1.00 -2.20 17.86
CA ILE A 53 0.26 -2.86 17.48
C ILE A 53 1.18 -1.83 16.83
N TYR A 54 0.69 -1.10 15.83
CA TYR A 54 1.49 -0.11 15.13
C TYR A 54 2.03 0.98 16.06
N ARG A 55 1.19 1.52 16.96
CA ARG A 55 1.60 2.54 17.94
C ARG A 55 2.65 2.03 18.92
N ASP A 56 2.57 0.75 19.31
CA ASP A 56 3.56 0.15 20.20
C ASP A 56 4.90 -0.02 19.47
N LEU A 57 4.88 -0.54 18.25
CA LEU A 57 6.07 -0.69 17.40
C LEU A 57 6.69 0.67 17.02
N HIS A 58 5.88 1.72 16.90
CA HIS A 58 6.32 3.08 16.56
C HIS A 58 7.05 3.81 17.72
N LYS A 59 7.06 3.24 18.93
CA LYS A 59 7.90 3.76 20.03
C LYS A 59 9.39 3.64 19.69
N GLU A 60 9.74 2.71 18.81
CA GLU A 60 11.08 2.54 18.25
C GLU A 60 11.11 2.99 16.78
N TYR A 61 12.26 2.87 16.14
CA TYR A 61 12.39 3.19 14.71
C TYR A 61 11.48 2.28 13.86
N CYS A 62 10.41 2.85 13.32
CA CYS A 62 9.40 2.14 12.58
C CYS A 62 9.64 2.22 11.07
N ARG A 63 9.87 1.04 10.47
CA ARG A 63 9.89 0.83 9.02
C ARG A 63 8.57 0.23 8.56
N LEU A 64 7.86 0.95 7.70
CA LEU A 64 6.62 0.49 7.07
C LEU A 64 6.91 0.05 5.63
N SER A 65 6.50 -1.14 5.26
CA SER A 65 6.49 -1.59 3.87
C SER A 65 5.08 -1.45 3.30
N VAL A 66 4.93 -0.81 2.14
CA VAL A 66 3.66 -0.65 1.44
C VAL A 66 3.79 -1.32 0.07
N ASP A 67 2.88 -2.24 -0.22
CA ASP A 67 2.86 -2.95 -1.50
C ASP A 67 1.44 -3.09 -2.04
N ALA A 68 1.34 -3.38 -3.34
CA ALA A 68 0.09 -3.61 -4.03
C ALA A 68 0.18 -4.87 -4.90
N THR A 69 -0.78 -5.78 -4.73
CA THR A 69 -0.87 -6.99 -5.53
C THR A 69 -2.20 -7.07 -6.27
N GLY A 70 -2.13 -7.38 -7.56
CA GLY A 70 -3.30 -7.59 -8.41
C GLY A 70 -3.75 -9.06 -8.41
N SER A 71 -4.82 -9.33 -9.14
CA SER A 71 -5.31 -10.70 -9.44
C SER A 71 -5.88 -11.50 -8.27
N LEU A 72 -5.88 -10.96 -7.04
CA LEU A 72 -6.48 -11.62 -5.88
C LEU A 72 -8.00 -11.45 -5.83
N VAL A 73 -8.53 -10.37 -6.40
CA VAL A 73 -9.95 -10.01 -6.31
C VAL A 73 -10.61 -10.16 -7.68
N LYS A 74 -11.73 -10.86 -7.73
CA LYS A 74 -12.55 -10.99 -8.94
C LYS A 74 -13.19 -9.65 -9.28
N LYS A 75 -13.24 -9.32 -10.57
CA LYS A 75 -13.94 -8.14 -11.06
C LYS A 75 -15.42 -8.18 -10.69
N LEU A 76 -15.97 -7.03 -10.34
CA LEU A 76 -17.35 -6.87 -9.88
C LEU A 76 -18.27 -6.60 -11.07
N LYS A 77 -19.46 -7.21 -11.07
CA LYS A 77 -20.54 -6.84 -11.99
C LYS A 77 -21.25 -5.60 -11.46
N ARG A 78 -21.20 -4.49 -12.21
CA ARG A 78 -21.72 -3.17 -11.81
C ARG A 78 -23.19 -3.00 -12.15
N THR A 79 -23.59 -3.37 -13.37
CA THR A 79 -24.92 -3.05 -13.90
C THR A 79 -25.66 -4.28 -14.39
N SER A 80 -26.97 -4.14 -14.58
CA SER A 80 -27.83 -5.15 -15.22
C SER A 80 -27.35 -5.51 -16.63
N LEU A 81 -26.66 -4.59 -17.31
CA LEU A 81 -26.05 -4.75 -18.63
C LEU A 81 -24.72 -5.53 -18.63
N ASN A 82 -24.37 -6.18 -17.52
CA ASN A 82 -23.10 -6.93 -17.36
C ASN A 82 -21.83 -6.07 -17.49
N LEU A 83 -21.89 -4.76 -17.21
CA LEU A 83 -20.68 -3.96 -17.09
C LEU A 83 -19.82 -4.49 -15.93
N ILE A 84 -18.53 -4.65 -16.16
CA ILE A 84 -17.59 -5.21 -15.20
C ILE A 84 -16.62 -4.11 -14.72
N SER A 85 -16.19 -4.19 -13.47
CA SER A 85 -15.17 -3.31 -12.88
C SER A 85 -13.81 -3.42 -13.60
N GLY A 86 -12.92 -2.47 -13.33
CA GLY A 86 -11.49 -2.60 -13.62
C GLY A 86 -10.83 -3.70 -12.80
N ASP A 87 -9.52 -3.87 -12.99
CA ASP A 87 -8.71 -4.73 -12.11
C ASP A 87 -8.69 -4.16 -10.70
N ILE A 88 -8.89 -5.03 -9.72
CA ILE A 88 -8.95 -4.65 -8.31
C ILE A 88 -7.66 -5.13 -7.63
N PHE A 89 -6.96 -4.19 -7.01
CA PHE A 89 -5.69 -4.43 -6.33
C PHE A 89 -5.92 -4.48 -4.82
N LEU A 90 -5.21 -5.38 -4.15
CA LEU A 90 -5.04 -5.39 -2.70
C LEU A 90 -3.77 -4.62 -2.36
N TYR A 91 -3.91 -3.60 -1.53
CA TYR A 91 -2.84 -2.81 -0.95
C TYR A 91 -2.68 -3.20 0.51
N GLU A 92 -1.44 -3.41 0.94
CA GLU A 92 -1.12 -3.72 2.32
C GLU A 92 0.01 -2.83 2.82
N ALA A 93 -0.16 -2.30 4.02
CA ALA A 93 0.87 -1.64 4.80
C ALA A 93 1.28 -2.58 5.94
N VAL A 94 2.57 -2.92 6.00
CA VAL A 94 3.11 -3.98 6.85
C VAL A 94 4.33 -3.47 7.62
N VAL A 95 4.40 -3.74 8.91
CA VAL A 95 5.61 -3.53 9.71
C VAL A 95 6.32 -4.87 9.88
N SER A 96 7.63 -4.89 9.68
CA SER A 96 8.46 -6.07 9.84
C SER A 96 9.26 -5.99 11.13
N GLN A 97 9.16 -7.02 11.95
CA GLN A 97 9.93 -7.21 13.18
C GLN A 97 10.72 -8.52 13.10
N GLY A 98 11.71 -8.70 13.98
CA GLY A 98 12.54 -9.90 13.97
C GLY A 98 11.76 -11.22 14.13
N PHE A 99 10.56 -11.16 14.71
CA PHE A 99 9.67 -12.30 14.93
C PHE A 99 8.55 -12.43 13.89
N GLY A 100 8.44 -11.54 12.90
CA GLY A 100 7.45 -11.68 11.83
C GLY A 100 6.99 -10.37 11.19
N HIS A 101 6.00 -10.50 10.31
CA HIS A 101 5.41 -9.39 9.55
C HIS A 101 3.97 -9.15 10.01
N PHE A 102 3.64 -7.90 10.33
CA PHE A 102 2.34 -7.52 10.85
C PHE A 102 1.66 -6.54 9.90
N PRO A 103 0.53 -6.90 9.29
CA PRO A 103 -0.23 -5.95 8.50
C PRO A 103 -0.92 -4.96 9.43
N VAL A 104 -0.72 -3.67 9.19
CA VAL A 104 -1.22 -2.58 10.06
C VAL A 104 -2.32 -1.75 9.40
N SER A 105 -2.44 -1.82 8.08
CA SER A 105 -3.54 -1.21 7.32
C SER A 105 -3.68 -1.86 5.96
N GLN A 106 -4.89 -1.87 5.41
CA GLN A 106 -5.17 -2.43 4.11
C GLN A 106 -6.17 -1.59 3.32
N MET A 107 -6.06 -1.67 1.98
CA MET A 107 -7.04 -1.14 1.05
C MET A 107 -7.26 -2.13 -0.09
N ILE A 108 -8.49 -2.26 -0.55
CA ILE A 108 -8.81 -2.84 -1.86
C ILE A 108 -9.26 -1.70 -2.77
N SER A 109 -8.75 -1.61 -4.00
CA SER A 109 -9.11 -0.50 -4.91
C SER A 109 -8.95 -0.85 -6.38
N GLU A 110 -9.87 -0.37 -7.22
CA GLU A 110 -9.71 -0.36 -8.69
C GLU A 110 -8.73 0.71 -9.18
N ARG A 111 -8.54 1.75 -8.38
CA ARG A 111 -7.66 2.87 -8.73
C ARG A 111 -6.25 2.58 -8.25
N HIS A 112 -5.29 2.79 -9.15
CA HIS A 112 -3.85 2.72 -8.90
C HIS A 112 -3.21 4.07 -9.23
N ASP A 113 -3.55 5.08 -8.43
CA ASP A 113 -3.04 6.44 -8.57
C ASP A 113 -2.63 7.01 -7.21
N THR A 114 -1.73 7.99 -7.25
CA THR A 114 -1.19 8.64 -6.06
C THR A 114 -2.27 9.24 -5.15
N ILE A 115 -3.34 9.82 -5.70
CA ILE A 115 -4.36 10.50 -4.90
C ILE A 115 -5.16 9.46 -4.10
N THR A 116 -5.60 8.38 -4.74
CA THR A 116 -6.36 7.32 -4.08
C THR A 116 -5.54 6.67 -2.96
N ILE A 117 -4.28 6.35 -3.24
CA ILE A 117 -3.40 5.72 -2.24
C ILE A 117 -3.09 6.70 -1.10
N SER A 118 -2.86 7.99 -1.38
CA SER A 118 -2.63 9.00 -0.33
C SER A 118 -3.85 9.11 0.57
N PHE A 119 -5.05 9.11 -0.01
CA PHE A 119 -6.30 9.20 0.78
C PHE A 119 -6.46 8.04 1.76
N TRP A 120 -6.07 6.83 1.35
CA TRP A 120 -6.04 5.67 2.25
C TRP A 120 -5.05 5.85 3.40
N LEU A 121 -3.80 6.22 3.10
CA LEU A 121 -2.76 6.43 4.10
C LEU A 121 -3.12 7.59 5.05
N ASP A 122 -3.66 8.70 4.53
CA ASP A 122 -4.09 9.86 5.31
C ASP A 122 -5.22 9.52 6.27
N LEU A 123 -6.21 8.72 5.85
CA LEU A 123 -7.29 8.27 6.72
C LEU A 123 -6.77 7.36 7.84
N TRP A 124 -5.79 6.50 7.53
CA TRP A 124 -5.14 5.66 8.53
C TRP A 124 -4.36 6.49 9.57
N ILE A 125 -3.59 7.48 9.13
CA ILE A 125 -2.89 8.44 10.00
C ILE A 125 -3.88 9.21 10.88
N LYS A 126 -4.95 9.76 10.27
CA LYS A 126 -6.01 10.48 11.00
C LYS A 126 -6.74 9.62 12.03
N SER A 127 -6.69 8.29 11.88
CA SER A 127 -7.27 7.35 12.83
C SER A 127 -6.35 7.05 14.02
N GLY A 128 -5.21 7.74 14.13
CA GLY A 128 -4.30 7.67 15.27
C GLY A 128 -2.99 6.92 15.01
N ALA A 129 -2.68 6.58 13.76
CA ALA A 129 -1.35 6.10 13.38
C ALA A 129 -0.39 7.28 13.19
N ASN A 130 0.82 7.17 13.72
CA ASN A 130 1.88 8.14 13.44
C ASN A 130 2.51 7.87 12.06
N PRO A 131 2.97 8.88 11.31
CA PRO A 131 3.80 8.66 10.12
C PRO A 131 5.05 7.81 10.48
N PRO A 132 5.43 6.80 9.68
CA PRO A 132 6.59 5.96 9.97
C PRO A 132 7.89 6.75 9.83
N ASN A 133 8.97 6.28 10.47
CA ASN A 133 10.30 6.89 10.30
C ASN A 133 10.86 6.57 8.90
N GLU A 134 10.54 5.38 8.38
CA GLU A 134 10.93 4.93 7.04
C GLU A 134 9.75 4.23 6.37
N ALA A 135 9.51 4.51 5.10
CA ALA A 135 8.53 3.81 4.28
C ALA A 135 9.20 3.21 3.05
N VAL A 136 8.93 1.93 2.78
CA VAL A 136 9.53 1.14 1.70
C VAL A 136 8.44 0.68 0.75
N SER A 137 8.62 0.85 -0.54
CA SER A 137 7.74 0.32 -1.59
C SER A 137 8.55 -0.21 -2.75
N ASP A 138 7.90 -0.97 -3.64
CA ASP A 138 8.41 -1.18 -4.99
C ASP A 138 8.64 0.16 -5.75
N TYR A 139 9.15 0.08 -6.99
CA TYR A 139 9.33 1.28 -7.82
C TYR A 139 8.03 1.77 -8.49
N SER A 140 6.87 1.61 -7.83
CA SER A 140 5.62 2.22 -8.30
C SER A 140 5.60 3.71 -7.99
N LYS A 141 5.57 4.54 -9.04
CA LYS A 141 5.43 5.99 -8.91
C LYS A 141 4.17 6.38 -8.12
N ALA A 142 3.09 5.59 -8.23
CA ALA A 142 1.85 5.85 -7.53
C ALA A 142 2.02 5.69 -6.01
N LEU A 143 2.61 4.57 -5.58
CA LEU A 143 2.89 4.27 -4.17
C LEU A 143 3.92 5.25 -3.59
N VAL A 144 5.06 5.43 -4.25
CA VAL A 144 6.11 6.35 -3.79
C VAL A 144 5.57 7.78 -3.68
N GLY A 145 4.84 8.25 -4.69
CA GLY A 145 4.23 9.57 -4.66
C GLY A 145 3.19 9.74 -3.55
N ALA A 146 2.44 8.67 -3.23
CA ALA A 146 1.45 8.70 -2.16
C ALA A 146 2.10 8.75 -0.77
N MET A 147 3.15 7.96 -0.56
CA MET A 147 3.91 7.99 0.70
C MET A 147 4.57 9.35 0.93
N CYS A 148 5.12 9.99 -0.11
CA CYS A 148 5.62 11.37 0.00
C CYS A 148 4.53 12.34 0.46
N ARG A 149 3.32 12.24 -0.13
CA ARG A 149 2.20 13.13 0.25
C ARG A 149 1.73 12.87 1.67
N SER A 150 1.47 11.62 2.02
CA SER A 150 0.88 11.26 3.31
C SER A 150 1.84 11.37 4.48
N PHE A 151 3.10 10.95 4.29
CA PHE A 151 4.08 10.91 5.38
C PHE A 151 4.99 12.14 5.44
N CYS A 152 5.16 12.86 4.32
CA CYS A 152 6.06 14.02 4.25
C CYS A 152 5.36 15.33 3.88
N SER A 153 4.04 15.32 3.61
CA SER A 153 3.29 16.51 3.19
C SER A 153 3.89 17.20 1.95
N SER A 154 4.54 16.43 1.07
CA SER A 154 5.19 16.93 -0.15
C SER A 154 4.90 16.07 -1.35
N ASP A 155 5.08 16.60 -2.56
CA ASP A 155 5.15 15.74 -3.75
C ASP A 155 6.53 15.06 -3.87
N LEU A 156 6.63 14.08 -4.76
CA LEU A 156 7.85 13.31 -4.98
C LEU A 156 9.03 14.18 -5.45
N ARG A 157 8.77 15.20 -6.28
CA ARG A 157 9.83 16.07 -6.82
C ARG A 157 10.44 16.90 -5.69
N THR A 158 9.59 17.53 -4.90
CA THR A 158 9.96 18.35 -3.76
C THR A 158 10.70 17.51 -2.73
N TYR A 159 10.18 16.31 -2.43
CA TYR A 159 10.84 15.35 -1.56
C TYR A 159 12.29 15.06 -1.98
N VAL A 160 12.49 14.68 -3.26
CA VAL A 160 13.80 14.34 -3.80
C VAL A 160 14.74 15.55 -3.80
N ASN A 161 14.25 16.73 -4.19
CA ASN A 161 15.05 17.96 -4.20
C ASN A 161 15.49 18.35 -2.79
N ASN A 162 14.62 18.21 -1.79
CA ASN A 162 14.95 18.49 -0.39
C ASN A 162 16.00 17.50 0.13
N CYS A 163 15.84 16.20 -0.16
CA CYS A 163 16.83 15.19 0.20
C CYS A 163 18.19 15.47 -0.44
N PHE A 164 18.21 15.84 -1.73
CA PHE A 164 19.46 16.18 -2.45
C PHE A 164 20.13 17.43 -1.88
N SER A 165 19.34 18.46 -1.54
CA SER A 165 19.85 19.69 -0.93
C SER A 165 20.45 19.42 0.45
N ASN A 166 19.82 18.55 1.24
CA ASN A 166 20.31 18.12 2.54
C ASN A 166 21.65 17.36 2.42
N LEU A 167 21.74 16.41 1.48
CA LEU A 167 22.98 15.67 1.21
C LEU A 167 24.15 16.55 0.78
N ASN A 168 23.87 17.66 0.08
CA ASN A 168 24.88 18.64 -0.31
C ASN A 168 25.16 19.71 0.77
N GLY A 169 24.58 19.57 1.96
CA GLY A 169 24.75 20.54 3.05
C GLY A 169 24.10 21.91 2.80
N SER A 170 23.22 22.02 1.80
CA SER A 170 22.52 23.28 1.48
C SER A 170 21.36 23.57 2.42
N THR A 171 20.78 22.53 3.04
CA THR A 171 19.72 22.62 4.05
C THR A 171 19.96 21.60 5.16
N CYS A 172 19.44 21.85 6.36
CA CYS A 172 19.40 20.86 7.45
C CYS A 172 17.99 20.29 7.68
N ASP A 173 17.08 20.51 6.73
CA ASP A 173 15.70 20.03 6.81
C ASP A 173 15.66 18.55 6.42
N ILE A 174 15.48 17.69 7.41
CA ILE A 174 15.43 16.23 7.24
C ILE A 174 13.95 15.85 7.04
N PRO A 175 13.62 15.04 6.03
CA PRO A 175 12.24 14.64 5.83
C PRO A 175 11.70 13.89 7.06
N PRO A 176 10.42 14.08 7.42
CA PRO A 176 9.82 13.40 8.58
C PRO A 176 9.74 11.88 8.40
N CYS A 177 9.76 11.40 7.15
CA CYS A 177 9.80 9.99 6.79
C CYS A 177 10.79 9.76 5.64
N PHE A 178 11.65 8.76 5.77
CA PHE A 178 12.56 8.33 4.72
C PHE A 178 11.86 7.37 3.75
N ILE A 179 11.71 7.77 2.48
CA ILE A 179 11.08 6.96 1.46
C ILE A 179 12.16 6.17 0.71
N ARG A 180 12.05 4.85 0.75
CA ARG A 180 13.00 3.92 0.11
C ARG A 180 12.31 3.05 -0.93
N ILE A 181 13.12 2.66 -1.90
CA ILE A 181 12.72 1.71 -2.94
C ILE A 181 13.26 0.34 -2.54
N ASP A 182 12.42 -0.68 -2.69
CA ASP A 182 12.79 -2.08 -2.47
C ASP A 182 14.04 -2.46 -3.29
N VAL A 183 14.98 -3.14 -2.63
CA VAL A 183 16.28 -3.49 -3.20
C VAL A 183 16.13 -4.40 -4.42
N SER A 184 15.19 -5.34 -4.39
CA SER A 184 14.96 -6.24 -5.52
C SER A 184 14.47 -5.47 -6.75
N HIS A 185 13.64 -4.44 -6.55
CA HIS A 185 13.18 -3.57 -7.62
C HIS A 185 14.29 -2.65 -8.14
N MET A 186 15.14 -2.13 -7.26
CA MET A 186 16.35 -1.39 -7.66
C MET A 186 17.28 -2.26 -8.49
N ILE A 187 17.58 -3.49 -8.04
CA ILE A 187 18.38 -4.48 -8.76
C ILE A 187 17.79 -4.76 -10.15
N LYS A 188 16.47 -4.97 -10.24
CA LYS A 188 15.77 -5.16 -11.53
C LYS A 188 15.93 -3.94 -12.44
N LEU A 189 15.87 -2.72 -11.90
CA LEU A 189 16.07 -1.49 -12.65
C LEU A 189 17.51 -1.39 -13.19
N PHE A 190 18.52 -1.64 -12.35
CA PHE A 190 19.93 -1.66 -12.75
C PHE A 190 20.20 -2.71 -13.83
N CYS A 191 19.62 -3.91 -13.70
CA CYS A 191 19.76 -4.98 -14.69
C CYS A 191 19.17 -4.61 -16.07
N ARG A 192 18.27 -3.62 -16.15
CA ARG A 192 17.69 -3.14 -17.41
C ARG A 192 18.54 -2.07 -18.10
N LEU A 193 19.57 -1.54 -17.46
CA LEU A 193 20.49 -0.58 -18.07
C LEU A 193 21.16 -1.21 -19.30
N LYS A 194 21.30 -0.45 -20.40
CA LYS A 194 21.83 -0.97 -21.68
C LYS A 194 23.17 -1.70 -21.54
N ILE A 195 24.04 -1.23 -20.64
CA ILE A 195 25.36 -1.81 -20.37
C ILE A 195 25.31 -3.20 -19.71
N LEU A 196 24.25 -3.49 -18.94
CA LEU A 196 24.06 -4.77 -18.26
C LEU A 196 23.01 -5.64 -18.98
N ASN A 197 22.12 -5.02 -19.74
CA ASN A 197 21.11 -5.70 -20.53
C ASN A 197 21.79 -6.49 -21.67
N GLY A 198 21.44 -7.77 -21.82
CA GLY A 198 22.06 -8.65 -22.82
C GLY A 198 23.36 -9.35 -22.42
N ILE A 199 24.00 -9.00 -21.29
CA ILE A 199 25.13 -9.80 -20.77
C ILE A 199 24.62 -11.22 -20.46
N ARG A 200 25.14 -12.22 -21.18
CA ARG A 200 24.80 -13.64 -20.99
C ARG A 200 25.52 -14.26 -19.79
N ASN A 201 26.68 -13.70 -19.42
CA ASN A 201 27.45 -14.17 -18.27
C ASN A 201 26.74 -13.78 -16.96
N LYS A 202 26.08 -14.76 -16.33
CA LYS A 202 25.36 -14.59 -15.07
C LYS A 202 26.28 -14.15 -13.92
N ARG A 203 27.49 -14.70 -13.82
CA ARG A 203 28.45 -14.34 -12.76
C ARG A 203 28.90 -12.89 -12.86
N LEU A 204 29.11 -12.40 -14.08
CA LEU A 204 29.45 -11.00 -14.31
C LEU A 204 28.30 -10.07 -13.90
N LYS A 205 27.05 -10.43 -14.21
CA LYS A 205 25.87 -9.69 -13.74
C LYS A 205 25.74 -9.72 -12.22
N GLU A 206 25.97 -10.85 -11.59
CA GLU A 206 25.91 -10.98 -10.14
C GLU A 206 26.98 -10.11 -9.47
N PHE A 207 28.22 -10.09 -9.97
CA PHE A 207 29.31 -9.25 -9.43
C PHE A 207 28.96 -7.75 -9.34
N TYR A 208 28.16 -7.22 -10.28
CA TYR A 208 27.80 -5.80 -10.28
C TYR A 208 26.55 -5.48 -9.45
N VAL A 209 25.78 -6.48 -9.04
CA VAL A 209 24.41 -6.29 -8.54
C VAL A 209 24.16 -6.99 -7.19
N ARG A 210 25.10 -7.82 -6.73
CA ARG A 210 25.11 -8.52 -5.43
C ARG A 210 26.46 -8.32 -4.76
#